data_AF-G9WRE9-F1
#
_entry.id   AF-G9WRE9-F1
#
_cell.length_a   1.000
_cell.length_b   1.000
_cell.length_c   1.000
_cell.angle_alpha   90.00
_cell.angle_beta   90.00
_cell.angle_gamma   90.00
#
_symmetry.space_group_name_H-M   'P 1'
#
loop_
_entity.id
_entity.type
_entity.pdbx_description
1 polymer ?
#
loop_
_entity_poly.entity_id
_entity_poly.type
_entity_poly.pdbx_seq_one_letter_code
_entity_poly.pdbx_strand_id
1 'polypeptide(L)'
;MTDFTRLMEKKAAALKYDSEKNGAPVIVAAGMGEMAERITETAMKSGVPVYEDDSLASLLTQMKLGAEIPEELFQAIVEIYIYFLGFTGDPEKDKEEREKRREERKNALSS
;
A
#
# COMPACT_ATOMS: atom_id res chain seq x y z
N MET A 1 25.70 22.44 4.05
CA MET A 1 26.02 21.01 3.81
C MET A 1 24.85 20.08 4.16
N THR A 2 23.66 20.57 4.50
CA THR A 2 22.55 19.76 5.02
C THR A 2 21.51 19.32 3.97
N ASP A 3 21.29 20.09 2.91
CA ASP A 3 20.18 19.84 1.98
C ASP A 3 20.43 18.65 1.04
N PHE A 4 21.69 18.46 0.61
CA PHE A 4 22.07 17.33 -0.24
C PHE A 4 21.93 15.99 0.47
N THR A 5 22.33 15.91 1.75
CA THR A 5 22.18 14.70 2.57
C THR A 5 20.72 14.33 2.75
N ARG A 6 19.86 15.32 3.02
CA ARG A 6 18.42 15.10 3.18
C ARG A 6 17.77 14.57 1.92
N LEU A 7 18.19 15.06 0.74
CA LEU A 7 17.71 14.53 -0.53
C LEU A 7 18.09 13.06 -0.69
N MET A 8 19.37 12.72 -0.46
CA MET A 8 19.89 11.35 -0.61
C MET A 8 19.22 10.33 0.30
N GLU A 9 18.66 10.75 1.44
CA GLU A 9 17.94 9.90 2.38
C GLU A 9 16.46 9.70 2.02
N LYS A 10 15.88 10.52 1.12
CA LYS A 10 14.48 10.39 0.73
C LYS A 10 14.23 9.05 0.04
N LYS A 11 13.11 8.42 0.39
CA LYS A 11 12.59 7.21 -0.24
C LYS A 11 11.11 7.38 -0.51
N ALA A 12 10.63 6.81 -1.62
CA ALA A 12 9.22 6.80 -1.93
C ALA A 12 8.85 5.53 -2.68
N ALA A 13 7.67 5.00 -2.36
CA ALA A 13 7.03 3.93 -3.10
C ALA A 13 5.59 4.33 -3.41
N ALA A 14 5.11 3.97 -4.60
CA ALA A 14 3.73 4.18 -5.02
C ALA A 14 3.03 2.84 -5.14
N LEU A 15 1.84 2.77 -4.55
CA LEU A 15 1.01 1.56 -4.52
C LEU A 15 -0.22 1.76 -5.38
N LYS A 16 -0.67 0.69 -6.01
CA LYS A 16 -1.94 0.63 -6.74
C LYS A 16 -2.75 -0.55 -6.23
N TYR A 17 -4.00 -0.28 -5.87
CA TYR A 17 -4.99 -1.32 -5.61
C TYR A 17 -5.91 -1.47 -6.82
N ASP A 18 -6.21 -2.71 -7.22
CA ASP A 18 -7.14 -3.04 -8.29
C ASP A 18 -8.33 -3.82 -7.69
N SER A 19 -9.46 -3.13 -7.53
CA SER A 19 -10.67 -3.70 -6.91
C SER A 19 -11.31 -4.82 -7.72
N GLU A 20 -11.08 -4.87 -9.04
CA GLU A 20 -11.70 -5.88 -9.90
C GLU A 20 -10.95 -7.22 -9.85
N LYS A 21 -9.67 -7.20 -9.49
CA LYS A 21 -8.80 -8.39 -9.52
C LYS A 21 -8.73 -9.15 -8.20
N ASN A 22 -9.42 -8.72 -7.15
CA ASN A 22 -9.37 -9.32 -5.80
C ASN A 22 -7.90 -9.58 -5.33
N GLY A 23 -6.97 -8.71 -5.70
CA GLY A 23 -5.54 -8.88 -5.43
C GLY A 23 -5.04 -7.93 -4.35
N ALA A 24 -3.86 -8.23 -3.79
CA ALA A 24 -3.15 -7.31 -2.93
C ALA A 24 -2.77 -6.03 -3.68
N PRO A 25 -2.59 -4.89 -3.00
CA PRO A 25 -1.96 -3.72 -3.62
C PRO A 25 -0.61 -4.09 -4.22
N VAL A 26 -0.27 -3.49 -5.36
CA VAL A 26 0.99 -3.72 -6.07
C VAL A 26 1.85 -2.47 -6.09
N ILE A 27 3.17 -2.66 -6.07
CA ILE A 27 4.13 -1.58 -6.19
C ILE A 27 4.25 -1.18 -7.65
N VAL A 28 3.90 0.07 -7.98
CA VAL A 28 3.95 0.58 -9.35
C VAL A 28 5.12 1.53 -9.60
N ALA A 29 5.68 2.11 -8.54
CA ALA A 29 6.93 2.87 -8.58
C ALA A 29 7.65 2.78 -7.23
N ALA A 30 8.98 2.87 -7.26
CA ALA A 30 9.83 2.91 -6.08
C ALA A 30 11.12 3.66 -6.42
N GLY A 31 11.65 4.44 -5.48
CA GLY A 31 12.86 5.22 -5.72
C GLY A 31 13.45 5.84 -4.47
N MET A 32 14.70 6.31 -4.61
CA MET A 32 15.45 7.01 -3.59
C MET A 32 16.00 8.32 -4.16
N GLY A 33 16.37 9.27 -3.30
CA GLY A 33 16.99 10.51 -3.75
C GLY A 33 16.05 11.34 -4.64
N GLU A 34 16.60 11.81 -5.76
CA GLU A 34 15.85 12.56 -6.78
C GLU A 34 14.66 11.76 -7.35
N MET A 35 14.78 10.43 -7.45
CA MET A 35 13.67 9.61 -7.92
C MET A 35 12.50 9.62 -6.93
N ALA A 36 12.79 9.57 -5.62
CA ALA A 36 11.75 9.66 -4.60
C ALA A 36 11.00 10.99 -4.67
N GLU A 37 11.74 12.09 -4.90
CA GLU A 37 11.18 13.42 -5.07
C GLU A 37 10.30 13.52 -6.32
N ARG A 38 10.74 12.97 -7.45
CA ARG A 38 9.93 12.92 -8.68
C ARG A 38 8.64 12.11 -8.48
N ILE A 39 8.70 11.00 -7.74
CA ILE A 39 7.52 10.18 -7.43
C ILE A 39 6.51 11.00 -6.61
N THR A 40 6.95 11.66 -5.54
CA THR A 40 6.06 12.43 -4.66
C THR A 40 5.52 13.68 -5.36
N GLU A 41 6.33 14.39 -6.13
CA GLU A 41 5.86 15.52 -6.95
C GLU A 41 4.79 15.08 -7.96
N THR A 42 5.00 13.94 -8.62
CA THR A 42 4.04 13.43 -9.61
C THR A 42 2.74 13.03 -8.94
N ALA A 43 2.80 12.41 -7.76
CA ALA A 43 1.63 12.07 -6.96
C ALA A 43 0.83 13.33 -6.60
N MET A 44 1.49 14.36 -6.06
CA MET A 44 0.86 15.63 -5.70
C MET A 44 0.20 16.32 -6.91
N LYS A 45 0.90 16.40 -8.05
CA LYS A 45 0.38 16.98 -9.30
C LYS A 45 -0.84 16.21 -9.84
N SER A 46 -0.93 14.92 -9.55
CA SER A 46 -2.01 14.03 -10.01
C SER A 46 -3.14 13.87 -9.00
N GLY A 47 -3.08 14.53 -7.84
CA GLY A 47 -4.06 14.37 -6.77
C GLY A 47 -4.01 13.01 -6.07
N VAL A 48 -2.89 12.29 -6.17
CA VAL A 48 -2.67 11.04 -5.44
C VAL A 48 -2.19 11.38 -4.02
N PRO A 49 -2.84 10.87 -2.97
CA PRO A 49 -2.46 11.17 -1.60
C PRO A 49 -1.06 10.61 -1.26
N VAL A 50 -0.32 11.34 -0.43
CA VAL A 50 1.03 10.98 0.02
C VAL A 50 1.03 10.80 1.53
N TYR A 51 1.52 9.65 1.98
CA TYR A 51 1.69 9.33 3.40
C TYR A 51 3.19 9.25 3.72
N GLU A 52 3.62 9.88 4.82
CA GLU A 52 5.02 9.92 5.23
C GLU A 52 5.27 8.93 6.37
N ASP A 53 6.05 7.89 6.09
CA ASP A 53 6.55 6.92 7.06
C ASP A 53 7.91 6.39 6.58
N ASP A 54 8.98 6.75 7.31
CA ASP A 54 10.36 6.41 6.94
C ASP A 54 10.62 4.90 6.92
N SER A 55 10.01 4.17 7.86
CA SER A 55 10.23 2.73 8.02
C SER A 55 9.54 1.95 6.90
N LEU A 56 8.27 2.28 6.65
CA LEU A 56 7.49 1.66 5.59
C LEU A 56 8.03 2.05 4.22
N ALA A 57 8.35 3.32 3.97
CA ALA A 57 8.97 3.73 2.71
C ALA A 57 10.30 3.00 2.48
N SER A 58 11.13 2.83 3.51
CA SER A 58 12.37 2.06 3.42
C SER A 58 12.15 0.60 3.05
N LEU A 59 11.10 -0.02 3.60
CA LEU A 59 10.76 -1.41 3.32
C LEU A 59 10.20 -1.58 1.90
N LEU A 60 9.20 -0.77 1.54
CA LEU A 60 8.54 -0.84 0.24
C LEU A 60 9.48 -0.52 -0.92
N THR A 61 10.46 0.36 -0.71
CA THR A 61 11.44 0.71 -1.75
C THR A 61 12.40 -0.44 -2.09
N GLN A 62 12.55 -1.43 -1.19
CA GLN A 62 13.39 -2.61 -1.43
C GLN A 62 12.67 -3.71 -2.23
N MET A 63 11.36 -3.58 -2.40
CA MET A 63 10.55 -4.57 -3.10
C MET A 63 10.58 -4.36 -4.62
N LYS A 64 10.30 -5.44 -5.36
CA LYS A 64 10.31 -5.42 -6.83
C LYS A 64 9.10 -4.67 -7.38
N LEU A 65 9.30 -3.89 -8.44
CA LEU A 65 8.19 -3.31 -9.21
C LEU A 65 7.25 -4.41 -9.73
N GLY A 66 5.95 -4.16 -9.59
CA GLY A 66 4.89 -5.10 -9.91
C GLY A 66 4.67 -6.20 -8.86
N ALA A 67 5.46 -6.24 -7.79
CA ALA A 67 5.23 -7.17 -6.69
C ALA A 67 3.98 -6.75 -5.90
N GLU A 68 3.22 -7.76 -5.49
CA GLU A 68 2.18 -7.63 -4.48
C GLU A 68 2.79 -7.34 -3.11
N ILE A 69 2.07 -6.56 -2.30
CA ILE A 69 2.41 -6.37 -0.90
C ILE A 69 2.28 -7.71 -0.15
N PRO A 70 3.20 -8.06 0.75
CA PRO A 70 3.10 -9.27 1.57
C PRO A 70 1.99 -9.12 2.61
N GLU A 71 1.38 -10.24 3.01
CA GLU A 71 0.27 -10.25 3.98
C GLU A 71 0.65 -9.58 5.31
N GLU A 72 1.93 -9.71 5.71
CA GLU A 72 2.46 -9.13 6.95
C GLU A 72 2.40 -7.60 6.96
N LEU A 73 2.36 -6.96 5.79
CA LEU A 73 2.28 -5.51 5.64
C LEU A 73 0.86 -5.02 5.34
N PHE A 74 -0.12 -5.91 5.16
CA PHE A 74 -1.49 -5.51 4.83
C PHE A 74 -2.11 -4.60 5.88
N GLN A 75 -1.87 -4.88 7.16
CA GLN A 75 -2.43 -4.06 8.24
C GLN A 75 -1.99 -2.60 8.12
N ALA A 76 -0.69 -2.36 7.89
CA ALA A 76 -0.16 -1.00 7.70
C ALA A 76 -0.74 -0.32 6.45
N ILE A 77 -0.87 -1.04 5.33
CA ILE A 77 -1.46 -0.47 4.11
C ILE A 77 -2.94 -0.12 4.30
N VAL A 78 -3.71 -0.97 5.00
CA VAL A 78 -5.12 -0.73 5.29
C VAL A 78 -5.29 0.48 6.20
N GLU A 79 -4.44 0.65 7.21
CA GLU A 79 -4.46 1.84 8.08
C GLU A 79 -4.25 3.13 7.29
N ILE A 80 -3.35 3.12 6.30
CA ILE A 80 -3.14 4.25 5.39
C ILE A 80 -4.39 4.53 4.54
N TYR A 81 -5.05 3.49 4.03
CA TYR A 81 -6.29 3.65 3.27
C TYR A 81 -7.42 4.20 4.13
N ILE A 82 -7.57 3.71 5.37
CA ILE A 82 -8.53 4.23 6.34
C ILE A 82 -8.26 5.71 6.61
N TYR A 83 -6.99 6.08 6.81
CA TYR A 83 -6.58 7.46 7.04
C TYR A 83 -7.03 8.38 5.90
N PHE A 84 -6.84 7.98 4.64
CA PHE A 84 -7.24 8.80 3.48
C PHE A 84 -8.72 8.76 3.15
N LEU A 85 -9.38 7.62 3.34
CA LEU A 85 -10.81 7.44 3.02
C LEU A 85 -11.73 7.91 4.15
N GLY A 86 -11.18 8.17 5.35
CA GLY A 86 -11.98 8.46 6.54
C GLY A 86 -12.84 7.27 6.97
N PHE A 87 -12.45 6.05 6.61
CA PHE A 87 -13.26 4.85 6.83
C PHE A 87 -13.10 4.35 8.27
N THR A 88 -14.08 4.59 9.13
CA THR A 88 -14.15 3.94 10.45
C THR A 88 -14.75 2.54 10.30
N GLY A 89 -13.96 1.61 9.76
CA GLY A 89 -14.33 0.20 9.64
C GLY A 89 -13.88 -0.62 10.82
N ASP A 90 -14.64 -1.66 11.16
CA ASP A 90 -14.31 -2.65 12.18
C ASP A 90 -13.60 -3.85 11.50
N PRO A 91 -12.25 -3.96 11.57
CA PRO A 91 -11.50 -4.97 10.85
C PRO A 91 -11.79 -6.41 11.29
N GLU A 92 -12.38 -6.62 12.47
CA GLU A 92 -12.82 -7.95 12.91
C GLU A 92 -14.07 -8.40 12.14
N LYS A 93 -15.04 -7.49 11.93
CA LYS A 93 -16.23 -7.77 11.11
C LYS A 93 -15.89 -8.15 9.68
N ASP A 94 -14.96 -7.43 9.06
CA ASP A 94 -14.59 -7.68 7.65
C ASP A 94 -13.88 -9.03 7.49
N LYS A 95 -13.04 -9.42 8.46
CA LYS A 95 -12.40 -10.74 8.51
C LYS A 95 -13.42 -11.86 8.69
N GLU A 96 -14.33 -11.73 9.66
CA GLU A 96 -15.40 -12.69 9.88
C GLU A 96 -16.29 -12.88 8.64
N GLU A 97 -16.62 -11.79 7.95
CA GLU A 97 -17.48 -11.83 6.76
C GLU A 97 -16.75 -12.46 5.56
N ARG A 98 -15.43 -12.26 5.43
CA ARG A 98 -14.59 -12.94 4.44
C ARG A 98 -14.45 -14.43 4.74
N GLU A 99 -14.27 -14.82 5.99
CA GLU A 99 -14.21 -16.22 6.41
C GLU A 99 -15.53 -16.94 6.19
N LYS A 100 -16.67 -16.31 6.53
CA LYS A 100 -18.00 -16.83 6.21
C LYS A 100 -18.18 -17.07 4.71
N ARG A 101 -17.87 -16.09 3.86
CA ARG A 101 -17.96 -16.23 2.40
C ARG A 101 -17.06 -17.35 1.86
N ARG A 102 -15.89 -17.55 2.46
CA ARG A 102 -14.95 -18.62 2.09
C ARG A 102 -15.49 -19.99 2.50
N GLU A 103 -16.11 -20.11 3.67
CA GLU A 103 -16.69 -21.36 4.15
C GLU A 103 -17.95 -21.73 3.37
N GLU A 104 -18.81 -20.76 3.06
CA GLU A 104 -19.98 -20.93 2.18
C GLU A 104 -19.60 -21.46 0.79
N ARG A 105 -18.53 -20.92 0.19
CA ARG A 105 -18.00 -21.40 -1.09
C ARG A 105 -17.50 -22.84 -1.02
N LYS A 106 -16.83 -23.24 0.06
CA LYS A 106 -16.39 -24.64 0.24
C LYS A 106 -17.58 -25.59 0.34
N ASN A 107 -18.60 -25.22 1.10
CA ASN A 107 -19.80 -26.05 1.29
C ASN A 107 -20.58 -26.21 -0.02
N ALA A 108 -20.66 -25.16 -0.84
CA ALA A 108 -21.30 -25.20 -2.15
C ALA A 108 -20.56 -26.08 -3.18
N LEU A 109 -19.25 -26.26 -3.07
CA LEU A 109 -18.47 -27.16 -3.94
C LEU A 109 -18.46 -28.63 -3.45
N SER A 110 -18.90 -28.87 -2.22
CA SER A 110 -18.95 -30.18 -1.58
C SER A 110 -20.34 -30.86 -1.67
N SER A 111 -21.31 -30.20 -2.30
CA SER A 111 -22.70 -30.68 -2.50
C SER A 111 -22.95 -30.94 -3.98
#